data_AF-A0AAD9UFB6-F1
#
_entry.id   AF-A0AAD9UFB6-F1
#
_cell.length_a   1.000
_cell.length_b   1.000
_cell.length_c   1.000
_cell.angle_alpha   90.00
_cell.angle_beta   90.00
_cell.angle_gamma   90.00
#
_symmetry.space_group_name_H-M   'P 1'
#
loop_
_entity.id
_entity.type
_entity.pdbx_description
1 polymer ?
#
loop_
_entity_poly.entity_id
_entity_poly.type
_entity_poly.pdbx_seq_one_letter_code
_entity_poly.pdbx_strand_id
1 'polypeptide(L)'
;MQNDTLQQICTKLLDIKKVSVQDLNKVISHTMASVLQPVYDSTDHSSWSSPVTGHLGSLLEHLVAQPEYKLLSVRGIPLIADKSMQFSSYQWRGLLKHLTQMLIADAPMEEGIDWNIDTRCAPEKINRSLATVLILRGHDLQQIDTSSFQQSHLYTSWMPPDATFKQWAHPRPFCNYDRSAVLLSNSKSTVNPMVNLMAKAWSMFASRAYVHQYMKHGLTEDDFLDSFAGLEQIISNYKKL
;
A
#
# COMPACT_ATOMS: atom_id res chain seq x y z
N MET A 1 -4.01 -3.66 -4.77
CA MET A 1 -3.03 -4.16 -5.76
C MET A 1 -3.60 -3.96 -7.16
N GLN A 2 -2.80 -3.56 -8.13
CA GLN A 2 -3.24 -3.28 -9.51
C GLN A 2 -2.35 -4.05 -10.49
N ASN A 3 -2.95 -4.76 -11.44
CA ASN A 3 -2.21 -5.61 -12.38
C ASN A 3 -1.21 -4.81 -13.23
N ASP A 4 -1.60 -3.62 -13.70
CA ASP A 4 -0.72 -2.76 -14.49
C ASP A 4 0.55 -2.38 -13.72
N THR A 5 0.40 -2.05 -12.43
CA THR A 5 1.52 -1.77 -11.52
C THR A 5 2.39 -3.01 -11.28
N LEU A 6 1.78 -4.17 -11.04
CA LEU A 6 2.51 -5.43 -10.86
C LEU A 6 3.28 -5.82 -12.11
N GLN A 7 2.71 -5.58 -13.29
CA GLN A 7 3.41 -5.80 -14.56
C GLN A 7 4.63 -4.90 -14.69
N GLN A 8 4.53 -3.62 -14.31
CA GLN A 8 5.68 -2.71 -14.26
C GLN A 8 6.75 -3.18 -13.26
N ILE A 9 6.36 -3.69 -12.10
CA ILE A 9 7.28 -4.24 -11.10
C ILE A 9 8.03 -5.44 -11.70
N CYS A 10 7.32 -6.37 -12.34
CA CYS A 10 7.92 -7.54 -12.96
C CYS A 10 8.89 -7.18 -14.08
N THR A 11 8.57 -6.19 -14.92
CA THR A 11 9.45 -5.78 -16.02
C THR A 11 10.66 -4.99 -15.54
N LYS A 12 10.46 -4.04 -14.62
CA LYS A 12 11.52 -3.12 -14.17
C LYS A 12 12.42 -3.71 -13.09
N LEU A 13 11.83 -4.21 -12.00
CA LEU A 13 12.58 -4.68 -10.83
C LEU A 13 13.03 -6.14 -10.92
N LEU A 14 12.22 -6.99 -11.57
CA LEU A 14 12.50 -8.43 -11.68
C LEU A 14 13.13 -8.82 -13.04
N ASP A 15 13.31 -7.86 -13.96
CA ASP A 15 13.86 -8.07 -15.32
C ASP A 15 13.15 -9.20 -16.11
N ILE A 16 11.82 -9.32 -15.93
CA ILE A 16 11.00 -10.30 -16.64
C ILE A 16 10.51 -9.71 -17.96
N LYS A 17 11.13 -10.12 -19.07
CA LYS A 17 10.78 -9.62 -20.43
C LYS A 17 9.35 -9.95 -20.86
N LYS A 18 8.86 -11.15 -20.52
CA LYS A 18 7.51 -11.62 -20.86
C LYS A 18 6.78 -11.98 -19.57
N VAL A 19 6.04 -11.02 -19.04
CA VAL A 19 5.31 -11.18 -17.77
C VAL A 19 4.10 -12.08 -17.96
N SER A 20 4.04 -13.17 -17.21
CA SER A 20 2.87 -14.05 -17.13
C SER A 20 2.03 -13.74 -15.87
N VAL A 21 0.79 -14.24 -15.83
CA VAL A 21 -0.05 -14.16 -14.61
C VAL A 21 0.61 -14.89 -13.43
N GLN A 22 1.37 -15.95 -13.69
CA GLN A 22 2.11 -16.64 -12.63
C GLN A 22 3.17 -15.74 -11.99
N ASP A 23 3.83 -14.88 -12.78
CA ASP A 23 4.81 -13.93 -12.25
C ASP A 23 4.14 -12.84 -11.42
N LEU A 24 2.98 -12.34 -11.87
CA LEU A 24 2.16 -11.41 -11.07
C LEU A 24 1.77 -12.05 -9.72
N ASN A 25 1.34 -13.31 -9.74
CA ASN A 25 0.95 -14.05 -8.53
C ASN A 25 2.13 -14.29 -7.58
N LYS A 26 3.36 -14.44 -8.09
CA LYS A 26 4.56 -14.49 -7.23
C LYS A 26 4.76 -13.18 -6.48
N VAL A 27 4.61 -12.04 -7.14
CA VAL A 27 4.72 -10.72 -6.49
C VAL A 27 3.58 -10.49 -5.49
N ILE A 28 2.35 -10.86 -5.85
CA ILE A 28 1.19 -10.79 -4.95
C ILE A 28 1.42 -11.64 -3.71
N SER A 29 1.77 -12.92 -3.87
CA SER A 29 2.00 -13.84 -2.76
C SER A 29 3.15 -13.39 -1.87
N HIS A 30 4.25 -12.91 -2.45
CA HIS A 30 5.35 -12.30 -1.70
C HIS A 30 4.89 -11.12 -0.84
N THR A 31 4.09 -10.22 -1.42
CA THR A 31 3.59 -9.02 -0.73
C THR A 31 2.55 -9.37 0.34
N MET A 32 1.70 -10.37 0.09
CA MET A 32 0.74 -10.85 1.10
C MET A 32 1.45 -11.56 2.25
N ALA A 33 2.44 -12.40 1.94
CA ALA A 33 3.21 -13.12 2.96
C ALA A 33 4.02 -12.17 3.85
N SER A 34 4.56 -11.08 3.29
CA SER A 34 5.32 -10.11 4.06
C SER A 34 4.46 -9.36 5.10
N VAL A 35 3.18 -9.10 4.76
CA VAL A 35 2.19 -8.50 5.66
C VAL A 35 1.66 -9.52 6.65
N LEU A 36 1.19 -10.69 6.21
CA LEU A 36 0.37 -11.60 7.02
C LEU A 36 1.16 -12.53 7.95
N GLN A 37 2.47 -12.64 7.79
CA GLN A 37 3.30 -13.46 8.69
C GLN A 37 3.32 -12.88 10.13
N PRO A 38 3.52 -13.72 11.16
CA PRO A 38 3.61 -13.26 12.54
C PRO A 38 4.64 -12.15 12.75
N VAL A 39 4.31 -11.22 13.64
CA VAL A 39 5.12 -10.07 14.04
C VAL A 39 4.92 -9.76 15.52
N TYR A 40 5.85 -9.01 16.08
CA TYR A 40 5.79 -8.47 17.44
C TYR A 40 5.42 -6.99 17.37
N ASP A 41 4.63 -6.53 18.33
CA ASP A 41 4.45 -5.11 18.53
C ASP A 41 5.78 -4.52 19.00
N SER A 42 6.21 -3.44 18.34
CA SER A 42 7.50 -2.80 18.60
C SER A 42 7.34 -1.33 18.97
N THR A 43 6.11 -0.91 19.28
CA THR A 43 5.80 0.43 19.80
C THR A 43 6.55 0.70 21.12
N ASP A 44 6.71 -0.31 21.98
CA ASP A 44 7.58 -0.26 23.16
C ASP A 44 8.96 -0.87 22.85
N HIS A 45 9.96 -0.01 22.66
CA HIS A 45 11.36 -0.37 22.41
C HIS A 45 11.99 -1.29 23.47
N SER A 46 11.36 -1.46 24.62
CA SER A 46 11.93 -2.12 25.80
C SER A 46 11.68 -3.63 25.86
N SER A 47 10.76 -4.21 25.08
CA SER A 47 10.54 -5.66 25.10
C SER A 47 9.73 -6.14 23.89
N TRP A 48 10.37 -6.84 22.94
CA TRP A 48 9.71 -7.62 21.87
C TRP A 48 8.99 -8.86 22.44
N SER A 49 8.24 -8.67 23.51
CA SER A 49 7.83 -9.72 24.43
C SER A 49 6.48 -10.33 24.08
N SER A 50 5.63 -9.59 23.36
CA SER A 50 4.27 -10.03 23.04
C SER A 50 4.05 -10.12 21.53
N PRO A 51 3.83 -11.32 20.98
CA PRO A 51 3.40 -11.45 19.59
C PRO A 51 2.06 -10.74 19.42
N VAL A 52 1.83 -10.12 18.26
CA VAL A 52 0.54 -9.48 17.97
C VAL A 52 -0.54 -10.56 17.87
N THR A 53 -1.36 -10.69 18.91
CA THR A 53 -2.52 -11.58 18.92
C THR A 53 -3.62 -10.99 18.05
N GLY A 54 -4.24 -11.81 17.18
CA GLY A 54 -5.28 -11.30 16.28
C GLY A 54 -4.76 -10.31 15.24
N HIS A 55 -3.58 -10.59 14.67
CA HIS A 55 -2.87 -9.76 13.68
C HIS A 55 -3.76 -9.05 12.66
N LEU A 56 -4.66 -9.78 11.98
CA LEU A 56 -5.57 -9.19 11.00
C LEU A 56 -6.61 -8.26 11.64
N GLY A 57 -7.14 -8.62 12.82
CA GLY A 57 -8.06 -7.76 13.57
C GLY A 57 -7.40 -6.45 13.96
N SER A 58 -6.16 -6.52 14.48
CA SER A 58 -5.37 -5.34 14.86
C SER A 58 -5.03 -4.45 13.64
N LEU A 59 -4.73 -5.06 12.48
CA LEU A 59 -4.55 -4.33 11.23
C LEU A 59 -5.82 -3.57 10.84
N LEU A 60 -6.96 -4.24 10.86
CA LEU A 60 -8.24 -3.65 10.44
C LEU A 60 -8.71 -2.56 11.41
N GLU A 61 -8.56 -2.77 12.72
CA GLU A 61 -8.89 -1.78 13.74
C GLU A 61 -8.09 -0.49 13.55
N HIS A 62 -6.79 -0.62 13.27
CA HIS A 62 -5.91 0.54 13.08
C HIS A 62 -6.12 1.23 11.73
N LEU A 63 -6.16 0.46 10.65
CA LEU A 63 -6.16 1.01 9.29
C LEU A 63 -7.55 1.36 8.76
N VAL A 64 -8.59 0.69 9.26
CA VAL A 64 -9.97 0.78 8.76
C VAL A 64 -10.90 1.15 9.92
N ALA A 65 -10.51 2.16 10.70
CA ALA A 65 -11.28 2.67 11.82
C ALA A 65 -12.64 3.27 11.40
N GLN A 66 -12.74 3.75 10.15
CA GLN A 66 -13.93 4.39 9.59
C GLN A 66 -14.49 3.55 8.43
N PRO A 67 -15.81 3.26 8.41
CA PRO A 67 -16.40 2.39 7.40
C PRO A 67 -16.34 2.99 5.99
N GLU A 68 -16.16 4.29 5.83
CA GLU A 68 -16.03 4.93 4.52
C GLU A 68 -14.67 4.67 3.86
N TYR A 69 -13.66 4.27 4.63
CA TYR A 69 -12.26 4.16 4.18
C TYR A 69 -11.74 2.73 4.33
N LYS A 70 -12.12 1.83 3.40
CA LYS A 70 -11.76 0.40 3.46
C LYS A 70 -10.62 -0.03 2.53
N LEU A 71 -10.10 0.89 1.73
CA LEU A 71 -9.12 0.59 0.67
C LEU A 71 -7.70 0.80 1.18
N LEU A 72 -6.89 -0.24 1.09
CA LEU A 72 -5.50 -0.24 1.53
C LEU A 72 -4.54 -0.36 0.34
N SER A 73 -3.41 0.31 0.45
CA SER A 73 -2.27 0.17 -0.43
C SER A 73 -1.08 -0.42 0.33
N VAL A 74 -0.35 -1.31 -0.33
CA VAL A 74 0.82 -1.99 0.23
C VAL A 74 2.03 -1.58 -0.59
N ARG A 75 3.10 -1.16 0.08
CA ARG A 75 4.40 -0.87 -0.51
C ARG A 75 5.45 -1.68 0.23
N GLY A 76 6.35 -2.35 -0.47
CA GLY A 76 7.33 -3.24 0.17
C GLY A 76 8.66 -3.22 -0.56
N ILE A 77 9.74 -3.17 0.21
CA ILE A 77 11.12 -3.17 -0.28
C ILE A 77 12.01 -4.01 0.64
N PRO A 78 13.12 -4.59 0.14
CA PRO A 78 13.47 -4.67 -1.27
C PRO A 78 12.58 -5.67 -2.03
N LEU A 79 12.45 -5.46 -3.33
CA LEU A 79 11.87 -6.42 -4.26
C LEU A 79 12.76 -6.47 -5.50
N ILE A 80 13.60 -7.50 -5.58
CA ILE A 80 14.64 -7.62 -6.62
C ILE A 80 14.66 -9.02 -7.21
N ALA A 81 15.25 -9.16 -8.40
CA ALA A 81 15.48 -10.46 -9.01
C ALA A 81 16.46 -11.32 -8.17
N ASP A 82 16.21 -12.63 -8.10
CA ASP A 82 17.02 -13.58 -7.33
C ASP A 82 18.52 -13.52 -7.69
N LYS A 83 18.84 -13.28 -8.96
CA LYS A 83 20.22 -13.17 -9.47
C LYS A 83 20.97 -11.98 -8.88
N SER A 84 20.25 -10.92 -8.54
CA SER A 84 20.79 -9.66 -8.00
C SER A 84 20.88 -9.67 -6.48
N MET A 85 20.22 -10.61 -5.81
CA MET A 85 20.12 -10.68 -4.35
C MET A 85 21.49 -10.84 -3.69
N GLN A 86 22.34 -11.72 -4.21
CA GLN A 86 23.69 -11.96 -3.68
C GLN A 86 24.64 -10.76 -3.77
N PHE A 87 24.31 -9.75 -4.59
CA PHE A 87 25.10 -8.53 -4.77
C PHE A 87 24.49 -7.31 -4.09
N SER A 88 23.36 -7.50 -3.39
CA SER A 88 22.60 -6.40 -2.80
C SER A 88 22.81 -6.37 -1.29
N SER A 89 23.28 -5.24 -0.77
CA SER A 89 23.37 -4.99 0.67
C SER A 89 22.49 -3.80 1.04
N TYR A 90 21.49 -4.01 1.89
CA TYR A 90 20.56 -2.95 2.29
C TYR A 90 20.82 -2.48 3.71
N GLN A 91 20.78 -1.17 3.91
CA GLN A 91 20.80 -0.56 5.25
C GLN A 91 19.41 -0.05 5.61
N TRP A 92 18.99 -0.20 6.87
CA TRP A 92 17.67 0.26 7.34
C TRP A 92 17.38 1.71 6.99
N ARG A 93 18.34 2.61 7.23
CA ARG A 93 18.21 4.04 6.88
C ARG A 93 17.89 4.25 5.39
N GLY A 94 18.54 3.48 4.51
CA GLY A 94 18.30 3.53 3.07
C GLY A 94 16.88 3.06 2.73
N LEU A 95 16.50 1.87 3.22
CA LEU A 95 15.16 1.32 3.01
C LEU A 95 14.08 2.29 3.51
N LEU A 96 14.16 2.71 4.77
CA LEU A 96 13.15 3.60 5.35
C LEU A 96 13.04 4.93 4.59
N LYS A 97 14.17 5.53 4.18
CA LYS A 97 14.14 6.75 3.38
C LYS A 97 13.37 6.55 2.06
N HIS A 98 13.64 5.47 1.34
CA HIS A 98 12.95 5.18 0.08
C HIS A 98 11.48 4.89 0.33
N LEU A 99 11.14 4.09 1.34
CA LEU A 99 9.77 3.75 1.68
C LEU A 99 8.94 4.96 2.12
N THR A 100 9.53 5.89 2.88
CA THR A 100 8.90 7.18 3.23
C THR A 100 8.65 8.01 1.97
N GLN A 101 9.63 8.10 1.07
CA GLN A 101 9.43 8.85 -0.17
C GLN A 101 8.40 8.18 -1.09
N MET A 102 8.34 6.85 -1.13
CA MET A 102 7.30 6.11 -1.86
C MET A 102 5.91 6.40 -1.28
N LEU A 103 5.78 6.53 0.04
CA LEU A 103 4.54 6.93 0.69
C LEU A 103 4.14 8.36 0.26
N ILE A 104 5.06 9.31 0.32
CA ILE A 104 4.83 10.73 -0.02
C ILE A 104 4.43 10.90 -1.48
N ALA A 105 5.17 10.27 -2.38
CA ALA A 105 5.02 10.40 -3.83
C ALA A 105 3.95 9.47 -4.44
N ASP A 106 3.33 8.61 -3.63
CA ASP A 106 2.50 7.50 -4.10
C ASP A 106 3.19 6.62 -5.16
N ALA A 107 4.50 6.42 -4.99
CA ALA A 107 5.25 5.58 -5.92
C ALA A 107 5.03 4.09 -5.59
N PRO A 108 4.72 3.25 -6.58
CA PRO A 108 4.48 1.82 -6.35
C PRO A 108 5.76 1.01 -6.11
N MET A 109 6.91 1.53 -6.53
CA MET A 109 8.22 0.89 -6.42
C MET A 109 9.34 1.93 -6.28
N GLU A 110 10.56 1.48 -5.94
CA GLU A 110 11.72 2.38 -5.77
C GLU A 110 12.08 3.12 -7.07
N GLU A 111 11.95 2.44 -8.21
CA GLU A 111 12.12 3.07 -9.52
C GLU A 111 10.92 3.94 -9.88
N GLY A 112 11.17 5.24 -10.08
CA GLY A 112 10.13 6.22 -10.47
C GLY A 112 9.58 7.05 -9.31
N ILE A 113 10.22 7.00 -8.15
CA ILE A 113 9.97 7.96 -7.07
C ILE A 113 10.25 9.39 -7.55
N ASP A 114 9.29 10.30 -7.36
CA ASP A 114 9.53 11.73 -7.49
C ASP A 114 10.17 12.27 -6.19
N TRP A 115 11.46 12.58 -6.26
CA TRP A 115 12.24 13.12 -5.15
C TRP A 115 12.07 14.63 -4.97
N ASN A 116 11.41 15.32 -5.91
CA ASN A 116 11.24 16.77 -5.88
C ASN A 116 9.97 17.21 -5.13
N ILE A 117 9.20 16.27 -4.57
CA ILE A 117 8.03 16.59 -3.76
C ILE A 117 8.50 17.14 -2.42
N ASP A 118 8.58 18.47 -2.35
CA ASP A 118 8.81 19.18 -1.09
C ASP A 118 7.51 19.23 -0.29
N THR A 119 7.50 18.52 0.83
CA THR A 119 6.35 18.44 1.73
C THR A 119 5.98 19.79 2.37
N ARG A 120 6.91 20.76 2.36
CA ARG A 120 6.67 22.10 2.91
C ARG A 120 6.01 23.04 1.92
N CYS A 121 6.32 22.88 0.62
CA CYS A 121 5.90 23.84 -0.41
C CYS A 121 4.71 23.35 -1.25
N ALA A 122 4.46 22.04 -1.32
CA ALA A 122 3.39 21.48 -2.16
C ALA A 122 2.54 20.44 -1.38
N PRO A 123 1.81 20.85 -0.34
CA PRO A 123 1.01 19.93 0.49
C PRO A 123 -0.09 19.21 -0.30
N GLU A 124 -0.55 19.78 -1.42
CA GLU A 124 -1.56 19.17 -2.30
C GLU A 124 -1.04 17.98 -3.10
N LYS A 125 0.28 17.90 -3.33
CA LYS A 125 0.93 16.81 -4.06
C LYS A 125 1.24 15.60 -3.17
N ILE A 126 1.17 15.77 -1.85
CA ILE A 126 1.46 14.72 -0.90
C ILE A 126 0.31 13.71 -0.89
N ASN A 127 0.64 12.43 -1.01
CA ASN A 127 -0.32 11.36 -0.76
C ASN A 127 -0.61 11.24 0.75
N ARG A 128 -1.60 12.01 1.21
CA ARG A 128 -2.07 11.97 2.58
C ARG A 128 -2.72 10.62 2.92
N SER A 129 -2.40 10.14 4.12
CA SER A 129 -2.88 8.87 4.66
C SER A 129 -3.77 9.10 5.88
N LEU A 130 -4.72 8.21 6.11
CA LEU A 130 -5.52 8.15 7.32
C LEU A 130 -4.73 7.48 8.45
N ALA A 131 -4.16 6.31 8.14
CA ALA A 131 -3.30 5.56 9.04
C ALA A 131 -2.33 4.68 8.24
N THR A 132 -1.20 4.35 8.85
CA THR A 132 -0.22 3.40 8.32
C THR A 132 0.27 2.40 9.37
N VAL A 133 0.68 1.23 8.90
CA VAL A 133 1.39 0.21 9.67
C VAL A 133 2.68 -0.13 8.94
N LEU A 134 3.80 0.04 9.63
CA LEU A 134 5.12 -0.34 9.15
C LEU A 134 5.51 -1.71 9.74
N ILE A 135 5.81 -2.66 8.87
CA ILE A 135 6.25 -4.01 9.21
C ILE A 135 7.70 -4.19 8.81
N LEU A 136 8.56 -4.47 9.79
CA LEU A 136 10.00 -4.62 9.61
C LEU A 136 10.41 -6.07 9.87
N ARG A 137 11.20 -6.67 8.97
CA ARG A 137 11.72 -8.03 9.16
C ARG A 137 13.22 -8.09 8.89
N GLY A 138 13.97 -8.69 9.80
CA GLY A 138 15.42 -8.88 9.66
C GLY A 138 16.21 -8.53 10.92
N HIS A 139 17.53 -8.43 10.77
CA HIS A 139 18.46 -8.18 11.86
C HIS A 139 18.58 -6.67 12.20
N ASP A 140 19.15 -6.35 13.36
CA ASP A 140 19.47 -4.98 13.81
C ASP A 140 18.28 -4.02 13.98
N LEU A 141 17.13 -4.56 14.38
CA LEU A 141 15.89 -3.77 14.57
C LEU A 141 15.97 -2.73 15.72
N GLN A 142 16.95 -2.83 16.62
CA GLN A 142 17.12 -1.90 17.75
C GLN A 142 17.62 -0.51 17.35
N GLN A 143 18.26 -0.38 16.18
CA GLN A 143 18.88 0.88 15.72
C GLN A 143 18.00 1.64 14.71
N ILE A 144 16.72 1.26 14.60
CA ILE A 144 15.83 1.78 13.58
C ILE A 144 15.12 3.04 14.08
N ASP A 145 15.32 4.14 13.34
CA ASP A 145 14.57 5.38 13.51
C ASP A 145 13.38 5.42 12.54
N THR A 146 12.17 5.44 13.09
CA THR A 146 10.90 5.50 12.33
C THR A 146 10.21 6.87 12.41
N SER A 147 10.86 7.88 13.00
CA SER A 147 10.32 9.24 13.14
C SER A 147 9.86 9.86 11.80
N SER A 148 10.48 9.47 10.69
CA SER A 148 10.10 9.92 9.35
C SER A 148 8.66 9.54 8.95
N PHE A 149 8.11 8.45 9.49
CA PHE A 149 6.73 8.01 9.23
C PHE A 149 5.72 8.62 10.20
N GLN A 150 6.15 9.28 11.28
CA GLN A 150 5.29 9.88 12.31
C GLN A 150 5.01 11.37 12.05
N GLN A 151 5.46 11.90 10.90
CA GLN A 151 5.31 13.31 10.58
C GLN A 151 3.84 13.65 10.31
N SER A 152 3.31 14.64 11.04
CA SER A 152 1.88 15.02 10.99
C SER A 152 1.38 15.38 9.58
N HIS A 153 2.24 15.95 8.71
CA HIS A 153 1.84 16.33 7.35
C HIS A 153 1.60 15.15 6.40
N LEU A 154 2.01 13.93 6.78
CA LEU A 154 1.69 12.70 6.05
C LEU A 154 0.26 12.23 6.27
N TYR A 155 -0.39 12.75 7.33
CA TYR A 155 -1.69 12.29 7.78
C TYR A 155 -2.77 13.37 7.70
N THR A 156 -4.02 12.94 7.84
CA THR A 156 -5.14 13.86 7.96
C THR A 156 -5.14 14.58 9.31
N SER A 157 -5.54 15.85 9.32
CA SER A 157 -5.48 16.69 10.53
C SER A 157 -6.48 16.31 11.62
N TRP A 158 -7.53 15.56 11.26
CA TRP A 158 -8.58 15.14 12.18
C TRP A 158 -8.29 13.79 12.86
N MET A 159 -7.28 13.04 12.40
CA MET A 159 -6.87 11.79 13.03
C MET A 159 -5.95 12.08 14.22
N PRO A 160 -6.19 11.50 15.40
CA PRO A 160 -5.26 11.62 16.53
C PRO A 160 -3.87 11.08 16.18
N PRO A 161 -2.77 11.77 16.53
CA PRO A 161 -1.41 11.34 16.19
C PRO A 161 -1.11 9.89 16.59
N ASP A 162 -1.57 9.44 17.75
CA ASP A 162 -1.35 8.09 18.28
C ASP A 162 -2.05 7.00 17.44
N ALA A 163 -3.08 7.36 16.68
CA ALA A 163 -3.82 6.45 15.81
C ALA A 163 -3.29 6.45 14.36
N THR A 164 -2.33 7.32 14.01
CA THR A 164 -1.86 7.45 12.62
C THR A 164 -0.82 6.41 12.24
N PHE A 165 0.05 5.99 13.16
CA PHE A 165 1.21 5.16 12.86
C PHE A 165 1.37 4.03 13.87
N LYS A 166 1.56 2.80 13.38
CA LYS A 166 1.99 1.65 14.18
C LYS A 166 3.21 0.99 13.56
N GLN A 167 4.07 0.45 14.40
CA GLN A 167 5.28 -0.24 14.00
C GLN A 167 5.29 -1.66 14.55
N TRP A 168 5.43 -2.62 13.64
CA TRP A 168 5.61 -4.03 13.96
C TRP A 168 6.94 -4.53 13.43
N ALA A 169 7.52 -5.49 14.14
CA ALA A 169 8.82 -6.01 13.76
C ALA A 169 8.95 -7.51 14.01
N HIS A 170 9.83 -8.17 13.26
CA HIS A 170 10.19 -9.55 13.49
C HIS A 170 11.67 -9.80 13.16
N PRO A 171 12.47 -10.39 14.06
CA PRO A 171 13.92 -10.54 13.85
C PRO A 171 14.29 -11.53 12.73
N ARG A 172 13.38 -12.47 12.44
CA ARG A 172 13.60 -13.42 11.35
C ARG A 172 13.53 -12.72 9.98
N PRO A 173 14.52 -12.91 9.10
CA PRO A 173 14.48 -12.41 7.73
C PRO A 173 13.34 -13.03 6.92
N PHE A 174 12.96 -12.37 5.83
CA PHE A 174 11.86 -12.78 4.95
C PHE A 174 12.40 -13.09 3.56
N CYS A 175 12.04 -14.23 2.98
CA CYS A 175 12.40 -14.61 1.60
C CYS A 175 13.87 -14.36 1.21
N ASN A 176 14.80 -14.70 2.12
CA ASN A 176 16.26 -14.52 1.98
C ASN A 176 16.76 -13.06 1.94
N TYR A 177 15.89 -12.08 2.19
CA TYR A 177 16.32 -10.72 2.43
C TYR A 177 16.82 -10.57 3.87
N ASP A 178 18.05 -10.11 4.02
CA ASP A 178 18.63 -9.76 5.33
C ASP A 178 17.76 -8.76 6.09
N ARG A 179 17.17 -7.81 5.35
CA ARG A 179 16.30 -6.75 5.85
C ARG A 179 15.19 -6.47 4.84
N SER A 180 13.95 -6.37 5.31
CA SER A 180 12.80 -5.99 4.51
C SER A 180 11.85 -5.10 5.30
N ALA A 181 11.24 -4.15 4.61
CA ALA A 181 10.30 -3.19 5.16
C ALA A 181 9.05 -3.15 4.28
N VAL A 182 7.88 -3.23 4.91
CA VAL A 182 6.59 -3.20 4.24
C VAL A 182 5.71 -2.19 4.93
N LEU A 183 5.13 -1.29 4.15
CA LEU A 183 4.20 -0.29 4.62
C LEU A 183 2.81 -0.60 4.08
N LEU A 184 1.86 -0.74 5.00
CA LEU A 184 0.44 -0.81 4.70
C LEU A 184 -0.17 0.55 5.04
N SER A 185 -0.85 1.17 4.07
CA SER A 185 -1.42 2.51 4.23
C SER A 185 -2.86 2.57 3.76
N ASN A 186 -3.71 3.27 4.50
CA ASN A 186 -5.01 3.73 4.03
C ASN A 186 -4.84 5.18 3.56
N SER A 187 -4.81 5.42 2.25
CA SER A 187 -4.42 6.74 1.70
C SER A 187 -5.16 7.11 0.43
N LYS A 188 -4.94 8.34 -0.05
CA LYS A 188 -5.46 8.85 -1.33
C LYS A 188 -5.00 8.08 -2.56
N SER A 189 -4.02 7.20 -2.44
CA SER A 189 -3.45 6.41 -3.55
C SER A 189 -4.47 5.64 -4.38
N THR A 190 -5.63 5.31 -3.81
CA THR A 190 -6.70 4.58 -4.49
C THR A 190 -7.60 5.47 -5.36
N VAL A 191 -7.55 6.79 -5.21
CA VAL A 191 -8.44 7.74 -5.91
C VAL A 191 -8.24 7.69 -7.42
N ASN A 192 -7.00 7.84 -7.91
CA ASN A 192 -6.72 7.90 -9.35
C ASN A 192 -7.13 6.61 -10.08
N PRO A 193 -6.77 5.40 -9.57
CA PRO A 193 -7.25 4.14 -10.14
C PRO A 193 -8.78 4.05 -10.20
N MET A 194 -9.47 4.46 -9.14
CA MET A 194 -10.93 4.40 -9.08
C MET A 194 -11.60 5.37 -10.04
N VAL A 195 -11.10 6.60 -10.16
CA VAL A 195 -11.60 7.59 -11.13
C VAL A 195 -11.44 7.07 -12.56
N ASN A 196 -10.28 6.49 -12.89
CA ASN A 196 -10.03 5.92 -14.21
C ASN A 196 -10.94 4.71 -14.51
N LEU A 197 -11.16 3.85 -13.52
CA LEU A 197 -12.08 2.71 -13.63
C LEU A 197 -13.51 3.19 -13.89
N MET A 198 -13.97 4.16 -13.10
CA MET A 198 -15.31 4.73 -13.18
C MET A 198 -15.55 5.41 -14.54
N ALA A 199 -14.59 6.18 -15.05
CA ALA A 199 -14.68 6.80 -16.37
C ALA A 199 -14.83 5.77 -17.50
N LYS A 200 -14.06 4.67 -17.44
CA LYS A 200 -14.17 3.57 -18.41
C LYS A 200 -15.52 2.86 -18.32
N ALA A 201 -15.96 2.56 -17.10
CA ALA A 201 -17.24 1.88 -16.86
C ALA A 201 -18.42 2.74 -17.33
N TRP A 202 -18.40 4.06 -17.04
CA TRP A 202 -19.41 5.00 -17.52
C TRP A 202 -19.43 5.08 -19.05
N SER A 203 -18.27 5.12 -19.71
CA SER A 203 -18.19 5.13 -21.18
C SER A 203 -18.79 3.87 -21.82
N MET A 204 -18.54 2.69 -21.23
CA MET A 204 -19.14 1.44 -21.70
C MET A 204 -20.66 1.40 -21.44
N PHE A 205 -21.10 1.87 -20.27
CA PHE A 205 -22.53 1.92 -19.92
C PHE A 205 -23.31 2.90 -20.80
N ALA A 206 -22.78 4.11 -21.02
CA ALA A 206 -23.41 5.14 -21.86
C ALA A 206 -23.57 4.71 -23.32
N SER A 207 -22.67 3.85 -23.81
CA SER A 207 -22.78 3.23 -25.14
C SER A 207 -23.63 1.96 -25.16
N ARG A 208 -24.24 1.59 -24.03
CA ARG A 208 -24.97 0.32 -23.80
C ARG A 208 -24.16 -0.92 -24.19
N ALA A 209 -22.83 -0.84 -24.13
CA ALA A 209 -21.94 -1.92 -24.47
C ALA A 209 -22.06 -3.03 -23.40
N TYR A 210 -22.38 -4.25 -23.85
CA TYR A 210 -22.53 -5.45 -23.02
C TYR A 210 -23.65 -5.42 -21.94
N VAL A 211 -24.37 -4.31 -21.75
CA VAL A 211 -25.42 -4.16 -20.71
C VAL A 211 -26.50 -5.26 -20.80
N HIS A 212 -26.95 -5.59 -22.01
CA HIS A 212 -27.95 -6.63 -22.24
C HIS A 212 -27.53 -8.02 -21.71
N GLN A 213 -26.22 -8.31 -21.62
CA GLN A 213 -25.73 -9.58 -21.08
C GLN A 213 -26.00 -9.68 -19.58
N TYR A 214 -25.86 -8.57 -18.86
CA TYR A 214 -26.16 -8.47 -17.44
C TYR A 214 -27.67 -8.51 -17.19
N MET A 215 -28.46 -7.83 -18.02
CA MET A 215 -29.93 -7.83 -17.91
C MET A 215 -30.53 -9.22 -18.08
N LYS A 216 -29.96 -10.05 -18.96
CA LYS A 216 -30.38 -11.45 -19.13
C LYS A 216 -30.27 -12.26 -17.82
N HIS A 217 -29.38 -11.86 -16.91
CA HIS A 217 -29.15 -12.52 -15.62
C HIS A 217 -29.82 -11.78 -14.44
N GLY A 218 -30.74 -10.87 -14.71
CA GLY A 218 -31.58 -10.24 -13.69
C GLY A 218 -31.08 -8.92 -13.13
N LEU A 219 -30.03 -8.32 -13.71
CA LEU A 219 -29.61 -6.96 -13.38
C LEU A 219 -30.42 -5.92 -14.15
N THR A 220 -30.62 -4.76 -13.56
CA THR A 220 -31.31 -3.61 -14.15
C THR A 220 -30.32 -2.49 -14.47
N GLU A 221 -30.72 -1.53 -15.30
CA GLU A 221 -29.90 -0.32 -15.53
C GLU A 221 -29.73 0.47 -14.22
N ASP A 222 -30.73 0.46 -13.33
CA ASP A 222 -30.70 1.13 -12.04
C ASP A 222 -29.61 0.56 -11.11
N ASP A 223 -29.40 -0.76 -11.12
CA ASP A 223 -28.32 -1.40 -10.33
C ASP A 223 -26.92 -0.87 -10.70
N PHE A 224 -26.71 -0.51 -11.98
CA PHE A 224 -25.47 0.12 -12.43
C PHE A 224 -25.37 1.56 -11.91
N LEU A 225 -26.45 2.33 -12.01
CA LEU A 225 -26.49 3.73 -11.54
C LEU A 225 -26.24 3.81 -10.04
N ASP A 226 -26.87 2.94 -9.25
CA ASP A 226 -26.65 2.84 -7.81
C ASP A 226 -25.20 2.48 -7.47
N SER A 227 -24.61 1.54 -8.22
CA SER A 227 -23.20 1.17 -8.07
C SER A 227 -22.25 2.33 -8.41
N PHE A 228 -22.56 3.11 -9.45
CA PHE A 228 -21.77 4.30 -9.79
C PHE A 228 -21.87 5.37 -8.71
N ALA A 229 -23.07 5.67 -8.21
CA ALA A 229 -23.27 6.61 -7.12
C ALA A 229 -22.51 6.20 -5.85
N GLY A 230 -22.55 4.90 -5.51
CA GLY A 230 -21.79 4.36 -4.38
C GLY A 230 -20.27 4.53 -4.55
N LEU A 231 -19.75 4.26 -5.75
CA LEU A 231 -18.31 4.43 -6.03
C LEU A 231 -17.89 5.90 -6.05
N GLU A 232 -18.71 6.80 -6.60
CA GLU A 232 -18.48 8.25 -6.58
C GLU A 232 -18.39 8.78 -5.15
N GLN A 233 -19.26 8.30 -4.25
CA GLN A 233 -19.22 8.67 -2.85
C GLN A 233 -17.92 8.23 -2.18
N ILE A 234 -17.45 7.01 -2.44
CA ILE A 234 -16.16 6.51 -1.93
C ILE A 234 -15.01 7.39 -2.45
N ILE A 235 -14.98 7.68 -3.75
CA ILE A 235 -13.96 8.55 -4.35
C ILE A 235 -13.99 9.94 -3.72
N SER A 236 -15.18 10.50 -3.50
CA SER A 236 -15.37 11.81 -2.86
C SER A 236 -14.82 11.83 -1.43
N ASN A 237 -15.05 10.77 -0.67
CA ASN A 237 -14.52 10.62 0.69
C ASN A 237 -12.99 10.58 0.68
N TYR A 238 -12.37 9.73 -0.16
CA TYR A 238 -10.92 9.64 -0.26
C TYR A 238 -10.25 10.93 -0.77
N LYS A 239 -10.89 11.69 -1.68
CA LYS A 239 -10.38 12.98 -2.14
C LYS A 239 -10.24 14.01 -1.01
N LYS A 240 -11.11 13.93 0.02
CA LYS A 240 -11.17 14.84 1.17
C LYS A 240 -10.14 14.56 2.28
N LEU A 241 -9.38 13.46 2.19
CA LEU A 241 -8.23 13.23 3.09
C LEU A 241 -7.18 14.36 2.97
#